data_AF-A0A7T7KUJ1-F1
#
_entry.id   AF-A0A7T7KUJ1-F1
#
_cell.length_a   1.000
_cell.length_b   1.000
_cell.length_c   1.000
_cell.angle_alpha   90.00
_cell.angle_beta   90.00
_cell.angle_gamma   90.00
#
_symmetry.space_group_name_H-M   'P 1'
#
loop_
_entity.id
_entity.type
_entity.pdbx_description
1 polymer ?
#
loop_
_entity_poly.entity_id
_entity_poly.type
_entity_poly.pdbx_seq_one_letter_code
_entity_poly.pdbx_strand_id
1 'polypeptide(L)'
;MRTWRSCLESAGAHQGALRDDYMKVARFMQRREPAGYLAVRLLVPASHQPHVLAGYAFASFTDDVCDRGTVQERTRHYDAWAERVRTALSTGNATHPLLRAFLHTAAERELPRRWVDSYLEGARIDLDFSGFETEADYQRYVEQLTWPFLMITSGLAHLGGGSAEFAASCRLFADAAQRTDILTDLSEDLRGGRLYLPLSDLDRHGITRADLEKGRDLPGVRALVAATVEAARATLHEATVLLEHCSEEHRRLMRFILDLHHQRLASVTARGASVARRPVRDRPVACLRLLAGRPARRPARATG
;
A
#
# COMPACT_ATOMS: atom_id res chain seq x y z
N MET A 1 -24.68 -4.67 -5.89
CA MET A 1 -23.75 -4.96 -4.76
C MET A 1 -24.56 -5.58 -3.62
N ARG A 2 -24.06 -6.64 -2.97
CA ARG A 2 -24.71 -7.17 -1.75
C ARG A 2 -24.64 -6.15 -0.62
N THR A 3 -25.60 -6.19 0.31
CA THR A 3 -25.58 -5.34 1.50
C THR A 3 -24.39 -5.69 2.38
N TRP A 4 -23.84 -4.72 3.10
CA TRP A 4 -22.71 -4.97 4.00
C TRP A 4 -23.04 -6.02 5.07
N ARG A 5 -24.29 -6.03 5.58
CA ARG A 5 -24.79 -7.06 6.50
C ARG A 5 -24.66 -8.48 5.92
N SER A 6 -25.04 -8.67 4.65
CA SER A 6 -24.91 -9.96 3.96
C SER A 6 -23.45 -10.37 3.75
N CYS A 7 -22.55 -9.41 3.52
CA CYS A 7 -21.11 -9.68 3.47
C CYS A 7 -20.58 -10.19 4.82
N LEU A 8 -20.97 -9.56 5.94
CA LEU A 8 -20.57 -9.97 7.29
C LEU A 8 -21.07 -11.38 7.64
N GLU A 9 -22.32 -11.70 7.29
CA GLU A 9 -22.88 -13.03 7.48
C GLU A 9 -22.14 -14.10 6.66
N SER A 10 -21.64 -13.73 5.48
CA SER A 10 -20.84 -14.65 4.64
C SER A 10 -19.40 -14.82 5.13
N ALA A 11 -18.95 -13.99 6.08
CA ALA A 11 -17.57 -13.95 6.60
C ALA A 11 -17.48 -14.47 8.05
N GLY A 12 -18.46 -15.25 8.51
CA GLY A 12 -18.49 -15.78 9.87
C GLY A 12 -18.88 -14.77 10.97
N ALA A 13 -19.05 -13.49 10.64
CA ALA A 13 -19.39 -12.43 11.60
C ALA A 13 -20.91 -12.36 11.88
N HIS A 14 -21.47 -13.48 12.33
CA HIS A 14 -22.91 -13.70 12.34
C HIS A 14 -23.68 -12.79 13.31
N GLN A 15 -23.22 -12.52 14.55
CA GLN A 15 -23.96 -11.67 15.52
C GLN A 15 -23.04 -11.00 16.59
N GLY A 16 -23.57 -9.98 17.28
CA GLY A 16 -22.94 -9.39 18.48
C GLY A 16 -21.86 -8.33 18.22
N ALA A 17 -20.95 -8.18 19.19
CA ALA A 17 -19.92 -7.13 19.21
C ALA A 17 -18.97 -7.16 17.99
N LEU A 18 -18.69 -8.34 17.43
CA LEU A 18 -17.82 -8.49 16.26
C LEU A 18 -18.42 -7.82 15.00
N ARG A 19 -19.73 -7.91 14.83
CA ARG A 19 -20.43 -7.23 13.74
C ARG A 19 -20.26 -5.71 13.84
N ASP A 20 -20.38 -5.16 15.05
CA ASP A 20 -20.18 -3.73 15.30
C ASP A 20 -18.74 -3.27 15.04
N ASP A 21 -17.77 -4.13 15.29
CA ASP A 21 -16.37 -3.87 15.00
C ASP A 21 -16.10 -3.80 13.49
N TYR A 22 -16.64 -4.73 12.71
CA TYR A 22 -16.56 -4.64 11.24
C TYR A 22 -17.36 -3.47 10.66
N MET A 23 -18.45 -3.03 11.31
CA MET A 23 -19.12 -1.78 10.94
C MET A 23 -18.20 -0.57 11.17
N LYS A 24 -17.40 -0.55 12.23
CA LYS A 24 -16.40 0.50 12.48
C LYS A 24 -15.27 0.45 11.46
N VAL A 25 -14.79 -0.74 11.08
CA VAL A 25 -13.84 -0.94 9.97
C VAL A 25 -14.37 -0.32 8.68
N ALA A 26 -15.60 -0.66 8.28
CA ALA A 26 -16.19 -0.13 7.06
C ALA A 26 -16.31 1.40 7.09
N ARG A 27 -16.76 1.98 8.21
CA ARG A 27 -16.85 3.45 8.36
C ARG A 27 -15.48 4.13 8.36
N PHE A 28 -14.49 3.52 9.00
CA PHE A 28 -13.12 4.02 9.02
C PHE A 28 -12.56 4.08 7.59
N MET A 29 -12.62 2.95 6.86
CA MET A 29 -12.15 2.88 5.47
C MET A 29 -12.93 3.78 4.53
N GLN A 30 -14.25 3.88 4.68
CA GLN A 30 -15.07 4.79 3.85
C GLN A 30 -14.68 6.26 4.04
N ARG A 31 -14.21 6.65 5.23
CA ARG A 31 -13.79 8.03 5.52
C ARG A 31 -12.34 8.29 5.13
N ARG A 32 -11.43 7.36 5.43
CA ARG A 32 -9.99 7.52 5.17
C ARG A 32 -9.68 7.31 3.69
N GLU A 33 -10.18 6.23 3.10
CA GLU A 33 -9.86 5.79 1.73
C GLU A 33 -11.13 5.39 0.95
N PRO A 34 -12.00 6.36 0.60
CA PRO A 34 -13.29 6.08 -0.04
C PRO A 34 -13.16 5.32 -1.38
N ALA A 35 -12.11 5.60 -2.16
CA ALA A 35 -11.86 4.93 -3.43
C ALA A 35 -11.42 3.47 -3.22
N GLY A 36 -10.50 3.22 -2.27
CA GLY A 36 -10.07 1.87 -1.89
C GLY A 36 -11.23 1.04 -1.32
N TYR A 37 -12.03 1.65 -0.44
CA TYR A 37 -13.26 1.03 0.08
C TYR A 37 -14.20 0.60 -1.06
N LEU A 38 -14.47 1.49 -2.02
CA LEU A 38 -15.35 1.18 -3.14
C LEU A 38 -14.78 0.08 -4.04
N ALA A 39 -13.48 0.10 -4.32
CA ALA A 39 -12.81 -0.92 -5.11
C ALA A 39 -12.99 -2.31 -4.47
N VAL A 40 -12.79 -2.44 -3.16
CA VAL A 40 -13.03 -3.69 -2.43
C VAL A 40 -14.50 -4.11 -2.52
N ARG A 41 -15.44 -3.19 -2.28
CA ARG A 41 -16.89 -3.49 -2.33
C ARG A 41 -17.38 -3.95 -3.72
N LEU A 42 -16.71 -3.54 -4.80
CA LEU A 42 -17.06 -3.88 -6.18
C LEU A 42 -16.32 -5.11 -6.71
N LEU A 43 -15.05 -5.30 -6.36
CA LEU A 43 -14.18 -6.27 -7.02
C LEU A 43 -13.89 -7.52 -6.19
N VAL A 44 -14.07 -7.47 -4.87
CA VAL A 44 -13.82 -8.60 -3.97
C VAL A 44 -15.13 -9.35 -3.69
N PRO A 45 -15.14 -10.69 -3.64
CA PRO A 45 -16.33 -11.44 -3.28
C PRO A 45 -16.86 -11.06 -1.90
N ALA A 46 -18.18 -11.15 -1.72
CA ALA A 46 -18.86 -10.68 -0.51
C ALA A 46 -18.31 -11.30 0.79
N SER A 47 -17.93 -12.58 0.77
CA SER A 47 -17.33 -13.30 1.90
C SER A 47 -15.94 -12.78 2.29
N HIS A 48 -15.17 -12.22 1.35
CA HIS A 48 -13.81 -11.76 1.58
C HIS A 48 -13.71 -10.25 1.86
N GLN A 49 -14.73 -9.46 1.49
CA GLN A 49 -14.73 -8.00 1.71
C GLN A 49 -14.47 -7.59 3.17
N PRO A 50 -15.06 -8.24 4.21
CA PRO A 50 -14.77 -7.89 5.60
C PRO A 50 -13.31 -8.09 5.99
N HIS A 51 -12.71 -9.19 5.54
CA HIS A 51 -11.32 -9.54 5.86
C HIS A 51 -10.33 -8.58 5.21
N VAL A 52 -10.48 -8.32 3.92
CA VAL A 52 -9.62 -7.38 3.18
C VAL A 52 -9.71 -5.98 3.80
N LEU A 53 -10.92 -5.50 4.10
CA LEU A 53 -11.09 -4.19 4.73
C LEU A 53 -10.53 -4.11 6.15
N ALA A 54 -10.59 -5.20 6.93
CA ALA A 54 -10.01 -5.24 8.27
C ALA A 54 -8.47 -5.16 8.23
N GLY A 55 -7.83 -5.84 7.28
CA GLY A 55 -6.39 -5.72 7.04
C GLY A 55 -5.97 -4.30 6.71
N TYR A 56 -6.63 -3.67 5.72
CA TYR A 56 -6.37 -2.27 5.38
C TYR A 56 -6.65 -1.32 6.55
N ALA A 57 -7.76 -1.51 7.27
CA ALA A 57 -8.08 -0.64 8.40
C ALA A 57 -7.05 -0.75 9.54
N PHE A 58 -6.53 -1.96 9.81
CA PHE A 58 -5.46 -2.17 10.78
C PHE A 58 -4.17 -1.45 10.37
N ALA A 59 -3.75 -1.62 9.12
CA ALA A 59 -2.52 -1.00 8.63
C ALA A 59 -2.65 0.53 8.56
N SER A 60 -3.74 1.06 8.01
CA SER A 60 -4.00 2.50 7.95
C SER A 60 -4.18 3.14 9.33
N PHE A 61 -4.71 2.42 10.31
CA PHE A 61 -4.76 2.92 11.69
C PHE A 61 -3.37 2.91 12.35
N THR A 62 -2.53 1.92 12.04
CA THR A 62 -1.14 1.87 12.51
C THR A 62 -0.34 3.07 11.98
N ASP A 63 -0.52 3.39 10.71
CA ASP A 63 0.02 4.59 10.05
C ASP A 63 -0.48 5.90 10.72
N ASP A 64 -1.79 6.00 11.00
CA ASP A 64 -2.36 7.15 11.73
C ASP A 64 -1.73 7.39 13.13
N VAL A 65 -1.32 6.32 13.80
CA VAL A 65 -0.62 6.38 15.10
C VAL A 65 0.79 6.95 14.91
N CYS A 66 1.43 6.67 13.78
CA CYS A 66 2.76 7.15 13.41
C CYS A 66 2.79 8.58 12.89
N ASP A 67 1.67 9.22 12.54
CA ASP A 67 1.69 10.50 11.82
C ASP A 67 1.71 11.76 12.71
N ARG A 68 1.42 11.65 14.01
CA ARG A 68 1.11 12.83 14.86
C ARG A 68 2.14 13.10 15.94
N GLY A 69 2.68 14.32 15.94
CA GLY A 69 3.57 14.85 16.98
C GLY A 69 5.04 14.83 16.58
N THR A 70 5.89 15.16 17.55
CA THR A 70 7.35 15.01 17.49
C THR A 70 7.76 13.56 17.27
N VAL A 71 9.00 13.29 16.83
CA VAL A 71 9.55 11.92 16.72
C VAL A 71 9.32 11.15 18.03
N GLN A 72 9.62 11.77 19.17
CA GLN A 72 9.49 11.16 20.49
C GLN A 72 8.03 10.81 20.83
N GLU A 73 7.08 11.67 20.50
CA GLU A 73 5.64 11.40 20.72
C GLU A 73 5.15 10.28 19.81
N ARG A 74 5.50 10.33 18.51
CA ARG A 74 5.18 9.29 17.54
C ARG A 74 5.73 7.93 17.97
N THR A 75 6.99 7.86 18.38
CA THR A 75 7.60 6.64 18.91
C THR A 75 6.87 6.11 20.14
N ARG A 76 6.51 6.97 21.11
CA ARG A 76 5.75 6.53 22.29
C ARG A 76 4.37 6.00 21.93
N HIS A 77 3.64 6.69 21.06
CA HIS A 77 2.31 6.24 20.62
C HIS A 77 2.42 4.90 19.85
N TYR A 78 3.42 4.80 18.98
CA TYR A 78 3.69 3.58 18.22
C TYR A 78 4.07 2.42 19.13
N ASP A 79 4.98 2.60 20.07
CA ASP A 79 5.41 1.55 21.01
C ASP A 79 4.24 1.02 21.82
N ALA A 80 3.39 1.93 22.32
CA ALA A 80 2.17 1.55 23.04
C ALA A 80 1.18 0.80 22.14
N TRP A 81 1.06 1.18 20.86
CA TRP A 81 0.20 0.50 19.90
C TRP A 81 0.75 -0.88 19.52
N ALA A 82 2.01 -0.97 19.12
CA ALA A 82 2.69 -2.22 18.77
C ALA A 82 2.63 -3.22 19.91
N GLU A 83 2.82 -2.79 21.15
CA GLU A 83 2.71 -3.67 22.31
C GLU A 83 1.27 -4.18 22.53
N ARG A 84 0.27 -3.31 22.35
CA ARG A 84 -1.15 -3.74 22.37
C ARG A 84 -1.43 -4.79 21.28
N VAL A 85 -0.88 -4.62 20.07
CA VAL A 85 -1.05 -5.58 18.98
C VAL A 85 -0.39 -6.91 19.32
N ARG A 86 0.86 -6.91 19.79
CA ARG A 86 1.57 -8.15 20.20
C ARG A 86 0.86 -8.89 21.34
N THR A 87 0.40 -8.15 22.34
CA THR A 87 -0.40 -8.70 23.45
C THR A 87 -1.69 -9.31 22.91
N ALA A 88 -2.38 -8.63 22.00
CA ALA A 88 -3.63 -9.11 21.46
C ALA A 88 -3.48 -10.33 20.54
N LEU A 89 -2.39 -10.40 19.76
CA LEU A 89 -2.02 -11.58 18.98
C LEU A 89 -1.75 -12.80 19.88
N SER A 90 -1.15 -12.57 21.05
CA SER A 90 -0.78 -13.65 21.97
C SER A 90 -1.96 -14.13 22.84
N THR A 91 -2.87 -13.22 23.20
CA THR A 91 -4.00 -13.49 24.10
C THR A 91 -5.33 -13.73 23.38
N GLY A 92 -5.42 -13.37 22.10
CA GLY A 92 -6.68 -13.34 21.34
C GLY A 92 -7.63 -12.19 21.71
N ASN A 93 -7.22 -11.28 22.61
CA ASN A 93 -8.11 -10.27 23.18
C ASN A 93 -7.62 -8.83 22.87
N ALA A 94 -8.55 -7.96 22.45
CA ALA A 94 -8.27 -6.54 22.22
C ALA A 94 -9.43 -5.63 22.63
N THR A 95 -9.12 -4.42 23.09
CA THR A 95 -10.13 -3.38 23.41
C THR A 95 -10.44 -2.49 22.20
N HIS A 96 -9.51 -2.36 21.25
CA HIS A 96 -9.71 -1.54 20.07
C HIS A 96 -10.53 -2.29 19.00
N PRO A 97 -11.62 -1.69 18.46
CA PRO A 97 -12.52 -2.37 17.53
C PRO A 97 -11.85 -2.77 16.21
N LEU A 98 -11.00 -1.93 15.64
CA LEU A 98 -10.29 -2.28 14.39
C LEU A 98 -9.33 -3.46 14.61
N LEU A 99 -8.70 -3.52 15.79
CA LEU A 99 -7.79 -4.60 16.16
C LEU A 99 -8.56 -5.90 16.41
N ARG A 100 -9.72 -5.86 17.07
CA ARG A 100 -10.57 -7.05 17.23
C ARG A 100 -11.02 -7.63 15.88
N ALA A 101 -11.47 -6.79 14.96
CA ALA A 101 -11.86 -7.23 13.62
C ALA A 101 -10.66 -7.81 12.83
N PHE A 102 -9.47 -7.22 13.00
CA PHE A 102 -8.24 -7.75 12.42
C PHE A 102 -7.84 -9.09 13.03
N LEU A 103 -7.87 -9.26 14.36
CA LEU A 103 -7.54 -10.54 15.02
C LEU A 103 -8.48 -11.67 14.60
N HIS A 104 -9.78 -11.40 14.57
CA HIS A 104 -10.76 -12.34 14.03
C HIS A 104 -10.41 -12.72 12.59
N THR A 105 -10.11 -11.73 11.75
CA THR A 105 -9.71 -11.96 10.36
C THR A 105 -8.42 -12.77 10.24
N ALA A 106 -7.39 -12.44 11.01
CA ALA A 106 -6.10 -13.12 10.96
C ALA A 106 -6.22 -14.59 11.41
N ALA A 107 -7.07 -14.86 12.41
CA ALA A 107 -7.38 -16.23 12.84
C ALA A 107 -8.18 -17.00 11.78
N GLU A 108 -9.29 -16.44 11.32
CA GLU A 108 -10.19 -17.07 10.32
C GLU A 108 -9.50 -17.34 8.97
N ARG A 109 -8.53 -16.49 8.60
CA ARG A 109 -7.76 -16.63 7.36
C ARG A 109 -6.41 -17.29 7.56
N GLU A 110 -6.11 -17.74 8.78
CA GLU A 110 -4.86 -18.39 9.16
C GLU A 110 -3.62 -17.58 8.74
N LEU A 111 -3.68 -16.25 8.84
CA LEU A 111 -2.57 -15.38 8.42
C LEU A 111 -1.34 -15.68 9.28
N PRO A 112 -0.18 -16.01 8.66
CA PRO A 112 1.03 -16.26 9.42
C PRO A 112 1.42 -15.05 10.26
N ARG A 113 1.51 -15.25 11.59
CA ARG A 113 1.84 -14.20 12.56
C ARG A 113 3.09 -13.41 12.19
N ARG A 114 4.09 -14.08 11.58
CA ARG A 114 5.33 -13.45 11.11
C ARG A 114 5.10 -12.20 10.25
N TRP A 115 4.03 -12.16 9.44
CA TRP A 115 3.74 -10.99 8.60
C TRP A 115 3.33 -9.78 9.43
N VAL A 116 2.59 -9.99 10.52
CA VAL A 116 2.21 -8.94 11.44
C VAL A 116 3.41 -8.48 12.25
N ASP A 117 4.22 -9.41 12.76
CA ASP A 117 5.44 -9.07 13.51
C ASP A 117 6.45 -8.30 12.63
N SER A 118 6.68 -8.75 11.38
CA SER A 118 7.54 -8.03 10.42
C SER A 118 6.99 -6.65 10.07
N TYR A 119 5.68 -6.51 9.84
CA TYR A 119 5.07 -5.20 9.58
C TYR A 119 5.26 -4.24 10.76
N LEU A 120 5.12 -4.73 12.00
CA LEU A 120 5.36 -3.91 13.19
C LEU A 120 6.84 -3.55 13.38
N GLU A 121 7.78 -4.37 12.91
CA GLU A 121 9.19 -3.97 12.91
C GLU A 121 9.45 -2.94 11.82
N GLY A 122 8.95 -3.18 10.60
CA GLY A 122 9.11 -2.29 9.46
C GLY A 122 8.49 -0.90 9.69
N ALA A 123 7.28 -0.82 10.23
CA ALA A 123 6.60 0.46 10.46
C ALA A 123 7.30 1.33 11.52
N ARG A 124 8.19 0.75 12.33
CA ARG A 124 9.08 1.51 13.21
C ARG A 124 10.08 2.36 12.44
N ILE A 125 10.52 1.91 11.25
CA ILE A 125 11.53 2.59 10.42
C ILE A 125 11.05 3.99 10.03
N ASP A 126 9.74 4.15 9.74
CA ASP A 126 9.17 5.43 9.29
C ASP A 126 9.09 6.50 10.40
N LEU A 127 9.24 6.14 11.67
CA LEU A 127 9.13 7.09 12.78
C LEU A 127 10.24 8.17 12.76
N ASP A 128 11.44 7.79 12.31
CA ASP A 128 12.60 8.66 12.22
C ASP A 128 13.38 8.40 10.91
N PHE A 129 12.66 8.22 9.82
CA PHE A 129 13.24 7.88 8.52
C PHE A 129 14.11 9.01 7.97
N SER A 130 15.40 8.73 7.74
CA SER A 130 16.40 9.69 7.27
C SER A 130 16.67 9.66 5.76
N GLY A 131 16.02 8.76 5.01
CA GLY A 131 16.30 8.52 3.60
C GLY A 131 17.09 7.23 3.35
N PHE A 132 17.30 6.91 2.07
CA PHE A 132 18.12 5.78 1.64
C PHE A 132 19.46 6.27 1.11
N GLU A 133 20.57 5.68 1.56
CA GLU A 133 21.87 5.93 0.93
C GLU A 133 21.94 5.25 -0.45
N THR A 134 21.48 4.00 -0.50
CA THR A 134 21.60 3.14 -1.68
C THR A 134 20.31 2.43 -2.06
N GLU A 135 20.27 1.90 -3.28
CA GLU A 135 19.22 0.97 -3.74
C GLU A 135 19.09 -0.25 -2.81
N ALA A 136 20.17 -0.72 -2.19
CA ALA A 136 20.11 -1.84 -1.25
C ALA A 136 19.34 -1.49 0.04
N ASP A 137 19.43 -0.25 0.51
CA ASP A 137 18.66 0.22 1.67
C ASP A 137 17.17 0.34 1.33
N TYR A 138 16.86 0.83 0.12
CA TYR A 138 15.50 0.83 -0.41
C TYR A 138 14.94 -0.60 -0.49
N GLN A 139 15.69 -1.56 -1.04
CA GLN A 139 15.22 -2.96 -1.11
C GLN A 139 15.01 -3.54 0.29
N ARG A 140 15.89 -3.25 1.25
CA ARG A 140 15.71 -3.67 2.65
C ARG A 140 14.40 -3.14 3.24
N TYR A 141 14.08 -1.88 2.96
CA TYR A 141 12.80 -1.27 3.35
C TYR A 141 11.60 -2.00 2.73
N VAL A 142 11.68 -2.39 1.45
CA VAL A 142 10.63 -3.20 0.83
C VAL A 142 10.44 -4.54 1.55
N GLU A 143 11.51 -5.25 1.93
CA GLU A 143 11.36 -6.54 2.64
C GLU A 143 10.84 -6.39 4.06
N GLN A 144 11.23 -5.32 4.76
CA GLN A 144 10.90 -5.12 6.17
C GLN A 144 9.53 -4.50 6.37
N LEU A 145 9.06 -3.66 5.44
CA LEU A 145 7.82 -2.90 5.61
C LEU A 145 6.82 -3.17 4.49
N THR A 146 7.15 -2.82 3.25
CA THR A 146 6.15 -2.79 2.17
C THR A 146 5.63 -4.19 1.82
N TRP A 147 6.49 -5.20 1.80
CA TRP A 147 6.09 -6.58 1.53
C TRP A 147 5.24 -7.17 2.66
N PRO A 148 5.63 -7.07 3.95
CA PRO A 148 4.74 -7.42 5.07
C PRO A 148 3.40 -6.68 5.05
N PHE A 149 3.38 -5.38 4.74
CA PHE A 149 2.15 -4.60 4.55
C PHE A 149 1.23 -5.22 3.48
N LEU A 150 1.80 -5.61 2.34
CA LEU A 150 1.07 -6.31 1.28
C LEU A 150 0.51 -7.66 1.77
N MET A 151 1.25 -8.39 2.60
CA MET A 151 0.80 -9.69 3.13
C MET A 151 -0.29 -9.55 4.19
N ILE A 152 -0.26 -8.54 5.06
CA ILE A 152 -1.33 -8.31 6.06
C ILE A 152 -2.60 -7.66 5.47
N THR A 153 -2.57 -7.28 4.19
CA THR A 153 -3.73 -6.73 3.47
C THR A 153 -4.23 -7.70 2.40
N SER A 154 -3.38 -8.02 1.42
CA SER A 154 -3.69 -8.90 0.29
C SER A 154 -3.52 -10.38 0.63
N GLY A 155 -2.66 -10.76 1.57
CA GLY A 155 -2.54 -12.15 2.00
C GLY A 155 -3.81 -12.69 2.66
N LEU A 156 -4.61 -11.83 3.31
CA LEU A 156 -5.89 -12.19 3.95
C LEU A 156 -6.96 -12.71 2.97
N ALA A 157 -6.81 -12.40 1.69
CA ALA A 157 -7.60 -13.00 0.62
C ALA A 157 -7.42 -14.52 0.52
N HIS A 158 -6.28 -15.04 0.97
CA HIS A 158 -5.89 -16.43 0.87
C HIS A 158 -5.84 -17.08 2.26
N LEU A 159 -6.35 -18.30 2.38
CA LEU A 159 -6.13 -19.10 3.59
C LEU A 159 -4.62 -19.34 3.76
N GLY A 160 -4.11 -19.20 4.98
CA GLY A 160 -2.69 -19.38 5.27
C GLY A 160 -1.80 -18.23 4.75
N GLY A 161 -2.39 -17.14 4.23
CA GLY A 161 -1.65 -16.07 3.57
C GLY A 161 -1.19 -16.39 2.13
N GLY A 162 -1.61 -17.53 1.56
CA GLY A 162 -1.25 -17.95 0.21
C GLY A 162 0.04 -18.78 0.13
N SER A 163 0.42 -19.18 -1.09
CA SER A 163 1.63 -19.98 -1.33
C SER A 163 2.91 -19.15 -1.22
N ALA A 164 4.07 -19.82 -1.23
CA ALA A 164 5.36 -19.14 -1.26
C ALA A 164 5.54 -18.30 -2.55
N GLU A 165 5.05 -18.81 -3.67
CA GLU A 165 5.07 -18.14 -4.98
C GLU A 165 4.17 -16.89 -4.98
N PHE A 166 3.00 -16.98 -4.34
CA PHE A 166 2.15 -15.81 -4.12
C PHE A 166 2.88 -14.75 -3.30
N ALA A 167 3.49 -15.13 -2.17
CA ALA A 167 4.24 -14.20 -1.35
C ALA A 167 5.41 -13.56 -2.12
N ALA A 168 6.17 -14.33 -2.90
CA ALA A 168 7.25 -13.82 -3.75
C ALA A 168 6.72 -12.84 -4.81
N SER A 169 5.56 -13.11 -5.40
CA SER A 169 4.93 -12.20 -6.37
C SER A 169 4.43 -10.92 -5.70
N CYS A 170 3.93 -11.01 -4.47
CA CYS A 170 3.59 -9.84 -3.66
C CYS A 170 4.83 -8.99 -3.34
N ARG A 171 6.01 -9.59 -3.20
CA ARG A 171 7.27 -8.82 -3.02
C ARG A 171 7.62 -8.01 -4.27
N LEU A 172 7.53 -8.63 -5.46
CA LEU A 172 7.73 -7.89 -6.72
C LEU A 172 6.76 -6.73 -6.84
N PHE A 173 5.47 -6.99 -6.55
CA PHE A 173 4.47 -5.93 -6.55
C PHE A 173 4.75 -4.85 -5.50
N ALA A 174 5.20 -5.22 -4.30
CA ALA A 174 5.55 -4.27 -3.24
C ALA A 174 6.66 -3.31 -3.66
N ASP A 175 7.73 -3.80 -4.32
CA ASP A 175 8.78 -2.92 -4.88
C ASP A 175 8.18 -1.98 -5.93
N ALA A 176 7.47 -2.51 -6.92
CA ALA A 176 6.88 -1.67 -7.98
C ALA A 176 5.90 -0.62 -7.44
N ALA A 177 5.07 -0.99 -6.47
CA ALA A 177 4.11 -0.11 -5.81
C ALA A 177 4.83 0.99 -5.02
N GLN A 178 5.84 0.63 -4.22
CA GLN A 178 6.61 1.60 -3.44
C GLN A 178 7.31 2.62 -4.33
N ARG A 179 7.96 2.21 -5.44
CA ARG A 179 8.56 3.18 -6.39
C ARG A 179 7.51 4.10 -7.01
N THR A 180 6.33 3.56 -7.30
CA THR A 180 5.24 4.35 -7.84
C THR A 180 4.80 5.41 -6.83
N ASP A 181 4.60 5.02 -5.58
CA ASP A 181 4.15 5.92 -4.51
C ASP A 181 5.21 7.00 -4.20
N ILE A 182 6.49 6.62 -4.15
CA ILE A 182 7.63 7.58 -4.03
C ILE A 182 7.55 8.67 -5.10
N LEU A 183 7.21 8.32 -6.33
CA LEU A 183 7.12 9.28 -7.43
C LEU A 183 5.82 10.09 -7.42
N THR A 184 4.70 9.49 -7.03
CA THR A 184 3.42 10.21 -6.98
C THR A 184 3.37 11.21 -5.83
N ASP A 185 4.03 10.89 -4.72
CA ASP A 185 4.00 11.66 -3.48
C ASP A 185 5.29 12.47 -3.23
N LEU A 186 6.28 12.41 -4.14
CA LEU A 186 7.58 13.09 -4.02
C LEU A 186 7.48 14.52 -3.47
N SER A 187 6.63 15.37 -4.05
CA SER A 187 6.50 16.75 -3.60
C SER A 187 5.94 16.91 -2.17
N GLU A 188 5.14 15.97 -1.70
CA GLU A 188 4.56 15.96 -0.36
C GLU A 188 5.57 15.45 0.66
N ASP A 189 6.27 14.38 0.33
CA ASP A 189 7.36 13.88 1.17
C ASP A 189 8.45 14.92 1.34
N LEU A 190 8.88 15.59 0.28
CA LEU A 190 9.85 16.69 0.36
C LEU A 190 9.36 17.83 1.27
N ARG A 191 8.07 18.17 1.21
CA ARG A 191 7.46 19.17 2.12
C ARG A 191 7.39 18.68 3.56
N GLY A 192 7.27 17.38 3.77
CA GLY A 192 7.37 16.71 5.07
C GLY A 192 8.81 16.47 5.53
N GLY A 193 9.82 16.93 4.77
CA GLY A 193 11.23 16.74 5.10
C GLY A 193 11.79 15.35 4.79
N ARG A 194 11.04 14.51 4.06
CA ARG A 194 11.40 13.14 3.70
C ARG A 194 11.84 13.03 2.24
N LEU A 195 12.78 12.11 1.97
CA LEU A 195 13.21 11.76 0.63
C LEU A 195 13.38 10.24 0.55
N TYR A 196 12.49 9.59 -0.20
CA TYR A 196 12.50 8.14 -0.39
C TYR A 196 13.21 7.68 -1.70
N LEU A 197 13.94 8.59 -2.36
CA LEU A 197 14.83 8.23 -3.46
C LEU A 197 16.25 8.03 -2.91
N PRO A 198 16.98 6.99 -3.33
CA PRO A 198 18.36 6.77 -2.90
C PRO A 198 19.28 7.96 -3.22
N LEU A 199 20.13 8.36 -2.27
CA LEU A 199 21.12 9.41 -2.49
C LEU A 199 22.09 9.05 -3.61
N SER A 200 22.46 7.78 -3.72
CA SER A 200 23.25 7.27 -4.85
C SER A 200 22.62 7.54 -6.23
N ASP A 201 21.29 7.65 -6.31
CA ASP A 201 20.59 7.93 -7.56
C ASP A 201 20.65 9.41 -7.90
N LEU A 202 20.54 10.27 -6.89
CA LEU A 202 20.73 11.71 -7.04
C LEU A 202 22.14 12.00 -7.58
N ASP A 203 23.16 11.38 -6.98
CA ASP A 203 24.56 11.52 -7.40
C ASP A 203 24.78 11.05 -8.84
N ARG A 204 24.25 9.87 -9.19
CA ARG A 204 24.32 9.30 -10.54
C ARG A 204 23.72 10.22 -11.61
N HIS A 205 22.69 10.98 -11.24
CA HIS A 205 22.01 11.93 -12.12
C HIS A 205 22.52 13.38 -11.97
N GLY A 206 23.55 13.60 -11.14
CA GLY A 206 24.20 14.90 -10.99
C GLY A 206 23.31 15.98 -10.38
N ILE A 207 22.42 15.60 -9.45
CA ILE A 207 21.52 16.54 -8.77
C ILE A 207 21.63 16.40 -7.26
N THR A 208 21.20 17.43 -6.55
CA THR A 208 21.14 17.44 -5.09
C THR A 208 19.71 17.33 -4.60
N ARG A 209 19.54 16.95 -3.32
CA ARG A 209 18.24 17.00 -2.65
C ARG A 209 17.60 18.40 -2.74
N ALA A 210 18.40 19.45 -2.62
CA ALA A 210 17.93 20.83 -2.72
C ALA A 210 17.36 21.17 -4.11
N ASP A 211 17.81 20.50 -5.18
CA ASP A 211 17.23 20.68 -6.51
C ASP A 211 15.81 20.14 -6.59
N LEU A 212 15.55 18.99 -5.94
CA LEU A 212 14.21 18.41 -5.82
C LEU A 212 13.32 19.27 -4.92
N GLU A 213 13.79 19.69 -3.75
CA GLU A 213 13.03 20.51 -2.80
C GLU A 213 12.64 21.88 -3.39
N LYS A 214 13.53 22.49 -4.17
CA LYS A 214 13.24 23.73 -4.92
C LYS A 214 12.41 23.48 -6.18
N GLY A 215 12.10 22.22 -6.48
CA GLY A 215 11.32 21.82 -7.65
C GLY A 215 11.96 22.25 -8.97
N ARG A 216 13.29 22.22 -9.07
CA ARG A 216 14.02 22.66 -10.26
C ARG A 216 13.79 21.70 -11.42
N ASP A 217 13.63 22.27 -12.60
CA ASP A 217 13.46 21.50 -13.84
C ASP A 217 14.80 21.29 -14.54
N LEU A 218 15.65 20.45 -13.94
CA LEU A 218 16.98 20.13 -14.46
C LEU A 218 16.95 18.85 -15.31
N PRO A 219 17.87 18.71 -16.30
CA PRO A 219 18.04 17.46 -17.04
C PRO A 219 18.21 16.24 -16.13
N GLY A 220 19.01 16.37 -15.06
CA GLY A 220 19.23 15.30 -14.08
C GLY A 220 17.96 14.91 -13.30
N VAL A 221 17.10 15.88 -12.93
CA VAL A 221 15.80 15.59 -12.28
C VAL A 221 14.88 14.82 -13.24
N ARG A 222 14.81 15.24 -14.51
CA ARG A 222 14.02 14.53 -15.53
C ARG A 222 14.54 13.11 -15.74
N ALA A 223 15.86 12.95 -15.81
CA ALA A 223 16.51 11.66 -16.00
C ALA A 223 16.27 10.73 -14.80
N LEU A 224 16.41 11.23 -13.57
CA LEU A 224 16.11 10.47 -12.35
C LEU A 224 14.65 9.98 -12.34
N VAL A 225 13.69 10.89 -12.53
CA VAL A 225 12.26 10.53 -12.58
C VAL A 225 11.99 9.50 -13.67
N ALA A 226 12.58 9.65 -14.86
CA ALA A 226 12.43 8.68 -15.94
C ALA A 226 13.02 7.31 -15.58
N ALA A 227 14.23 7.28 -15.01
CA ALA A 227 14.89 6.04 -14.59
C ALA A 227 14.09 5.29 -13.51
N THR A 228 13.59 6.00 -12.49
CA THR A 228 12.74 5.41 -11.45
C THR A 228 11.41 4.89 -12.03
N VAL A 229 10.81 5.60 -12.99
CA VAL A 229 9.60 5.10 -13.69
C VAL A 229 9.90 3.83 -14.47
N GLU A 230 11.01 3.77 -15.20
CA GLU A 230 11.36 2.58 -15.98
C GLU A 230 11.66 1.38 -15.08
N ALA A 231 12.37 1.57 -13.97
CA ALA A 231 12.55 0.54 -12.95
C ALA A 231 11.20 0.04 -12.39
N ALA A 232 10.32 0.97 -11.99
CA ALA A 232 8.99 0.62 -11.49
C ALA A 232 8.15 -0.14 -12.54
N ARG A 233 8.22 0.24 -13.82
CA ARG A 233 7.52 -0.45 -14.91
C ARG A 233 8.05 -1.86 -15.15
N ALA A 234 9.36 -2.05 -15.13
CA ALA A 234 9.99 -3.36 -15.30
C ALA A 234 9.53 -4.31 -14.18
N THR A 235 9.67 -3.87 -12.92
CA THR A 235 9.23 -4.67 -11.77
C THR A 235 7.71 -4.89 -11.77
N LEU A 236 6.90 -3.89 -12.16
CA LEU A 236 5.44 -4.03 -12.25
C LEU A 236 5.04 -5.04 -13.33
N HIS A 237 5.79 -5.11 -14.43
CA HIS A 237 5.59 -6.10 -15.48
C HIS A 237 5.88 -7.52 -14.96
N GLU A 238 6.99 -7.71 -14.26
CA GLU A 238 7.31 -8.99 -13.61
C GLU A 238 6.24 -9.37 -12.58
N ALA A 239 5.77 -8.41 -11.79
CA ALA A 239 4.72 -8.59 -10.80
C ALA A 239 3.37 -9.03 -11.39
N THR A 240 3.17 -9.00 -12.71
CA THR A 240 1.93 -9.51 -13.33
C THR A 240 1.71 -11.00 -13.10
N VAL A 241 2.77 -11.77 -12.82
CA VAL A 241 2.69 -13.18 -12.41
C VAL A 241 1.85 -13.37 -11.13
N LEU A 242 1.70 -12.32 -10.33
CA LEU A 242 0.79 -12.31 -9.18
C LEU A 242 -0.64 -12.71 -9.56
N LEU A 243 -1.10 -12.40 -10.77
CA LEU A 243 -2.42 -12.78 -11.24
C LEU A 243 -2.58 -14.30 -11.43
N GLU A 244 -1.49 -15.02 -11.66
CA GLU A 244 -1.45 -16.48 -11.77
C GLU A 244 -1.49 -17.13 -10.39
N HIS A 245 -0.80 -16.53 -9.41
CA HIS A 245 -0.76 -16.99 -8.02
C HIS A 245 -1.95 -16.53 -7.16
N CYS A 246 -2.76 -15.60 -7.66
CA CYS A 246 -4.02 -15.19 -7.02
C CYS A 246 -5.15 -16.18 -7.29
N SER A 247 -6.02 -16.36 -6.30
CA SER A 247 -7.31 -17.03 -6.51
C SER A 247 -8.16 -16.24 -7.51
N GLU A 248 -9.02 -16.93 -8.26
CA GLU A 248 -9.85 -16.32 -9.30
C GLU A 248 -10.68 -15.15 -8.77
N GLU A 249 -11.18 -15.32 -7.55
CA GLU A 249 -11.94 -14.36 -6.77
C GLU A 249 -11.20 -13.03 -6.51
N HIS A 250 -9.90 -13.07 -6.29
CA HIS A 250 -9.09 -11.88 -5.96
C HIS A 250 -8.35 -11.29 -7.17
N ARG A 251 -8.25 -12.06 -8.26
CA ARG A 251 -7.60 -11.64 -9.50
C ARG A 251 -8.17 -10.33 -10.06
N ARG A 252 -9.47 -10.05 -9.86
CA ARG A 252 -10.11 -8.80 -10.31
C ARG A 252 -9.58 -7.58 -9.56
N LEU A 253 -9.48 -7.66 -8.23
CA LEU A 253 -8.92 -6.58 -7.43
C LEU A 253 -7.44 -6.37 -7.78
N MET A 254 -6.65 -7.44 -7.84
CA MET A 254 -5.22 -7.33 -8.14
C MET A 254 -4.96 -6.78 -9.54
N ARG A 255 -5.75 -7.18 -10.55
CA ARG A 255 -5.66 -6.58 -11.88
C ARG A 255 -5.96 -5.08 -11.86
N PHE A 256 -7.03 -4.68 -11.17
CA PHE A 256 -7.36 -3.25 -11.02
C PHE A 256 -6.21 -2.47 -10.36
N ILE A 257 -5.60 -3.02 -9.31
CA ILE A 257 -4.48 -2.40 -8.60
C ILE A 257 -3.24 -2.28 -9.52
N LEU A 258 -2.89 -3.34 -10.27
CA LEU A 258 -1.78 -3.31 -11.24
C LEU A 258 -2.02 -2.24 -12.32
N ASP A 259 -3.24 -2.21 -12.89
CA ASP A 259 -3.62 -1.24 -13.90
C ASP A 259 -3.58 0.21 -13.36
N LEU A 260 -3.97 0.40 -12.10
CA LEU A 260 -3.90 1.69 -11.42
C LEU A 260 -2.45 2.17 -11.32
N HIS A 261 -1.51 1.30 -10.96
CA HIS A 261 -0.08 1.63 -10.89
C HIS A 261 0.49 1.96 -12.27
N HIS A 262 0.13 1.19 -13.32
CA HIS A 262 0.50 1.56 -14.69
C HIS A 262 0.00 2.96 -15.08
N GLN A 263 -1.23 3.31 -14.69
CA GLN A 263 -1.80 4.63 -14.96
C GLN A 263 -1.10 5.76 -14.17
N ARG A 264 -0.74 5.50 -12.91
CA ARG A 264 0.04 6.44 -12.07
C ARG A 264 1.41 6.70 -12.70
N LEU A 265 2.13 5.65 -13.09
CA LEU A 265 3.43 5.76 -13.75
C LEU A 265 3.32 6.52 -15.09
N ALA A 266 2.28 6.30 -15.89
CA ALA A 266 2.04 7.08 -17.10
C ALA A 266 1.80 8.58 -16.80
N SER A 267 1.12 8.88 -15.69
CA SER A 267 0.87 10.25 -15.24
C SER A 267 2.15 10.92 -14.71
N VAL A 268 3.02 10.17 -14.03
CA VAL A 268 4.36 10.62 -13.63
C VAL A 268 5.22 10.91 -14.86
N THR A 269 5.29 10.00 -15.84
CA THR A 269 6.03 10.22 -17.10
C THR A 269 5.60 11.52 -17.78
N ALA A 270 4.29 11.74 -17.92
CA ALA A 270 3.76 12.94 -18.57
C ALA A 270 4.12 14.23 -17.81
N ARG A 271 4.35 14.15 -16.50
CA ARG A 271 4.72 15.28 -15.64
C ARG A 271 6.21 15.52 -15.55
N GLY A 272 7.04 14.49 -15.70
CA GLY A 272 8.50 14.57 -15.57
C GLY A 272 8.91 15.25 -14.25
N ALA A 273 9.86 16.18 -14.31
CA ALA A 273 10.36 16.91 -13.14
C ALA A 273 9.30 17.68 -12.33
N SER A 274 8.10 17.94 -12.90
CA SER A 274 7.04 18.64 -12.15
C SER A 274 6.46 17.83 -10.99
N VAL A 275 6.72 16.52 -10.90
CA VAL A 275 6.31 15.70 -9.74
C VAL A 275 7.00 16.12 -8.43
N ALA A 276 8.17 16.76 -8.50
CA ALA A 276 8.81 17.37 -7.34
C ALA A 276 8.09 18.64 -6.84
N ARG A 277 7.23 19.25 -7.68
CA ARG A 277 6.47 20.47 -7.33
C ARG A 277 5.03 20.18 -6.90
N ARG A 278 4.40 19.14 -7.47
CA ARG A 278 3.00 18.83 -7.23
C ARG A 278 2.76 17.32 -7.22
N PRO A 279 1.94 16.81 -6.29
CA PRO A 279 1.68 15.39 -6.18
C PRO A 279 0.87 14.92 -7.39
N VAL A 280 1.07 13.67 -7.78
CA VAL A 280 0.28 13.00 -8.80
C VAL A 280 -0.88 12.31 -8.11
N ARG A 281 -2.10 12.76 -8.40
CA ARG A 281 -3.32 12.19 -7.84
C ARG A 281 -4.07 11.38 -8.87
N ASP A 282 -4.72 10.34 -8.38
CA ASP A 282 -5.60 9.52 -9.19
C ASP A 282 -6.75 10.36 -9.74
N ARG A 283 -7.11 10.10 -11.00
CA ARG A 283 -8.22 10.77 -11.67
C ARG A 283 -9.46 9.89 -11.53
N PRO A 284 -10.54 10.34 -10.86
CA PRO A 284 -11.72 9.51 -10.60
C PRO A 284 -12.30 8.84 -11.85
N VAL A 285 -12.41 9.58 -12.96
CA VAL A 285 -12.91 9.05 -14.24
C VAL A 285 -12.03 7.92 -14.79
N ALA A 286 -10.72 8.01 -14.60
CA ALA A 286 -9.79 7.00 -15.07
C ALA A 286 -9.87 5.74 -14.19
N CYS A 287 -9.94 5.90 -12.86
CA CYS A 287 -10.20 4.79 -11.94
C CYS A 287 -11.53 4.10 -12.24
N LEU A 288 -12.60 4.84 -12.54
CA LEU A 288 -13.90 4.26 -12.93
C LEU A 288 -13.81 3.42 -14.22
N ARG A 289 -12.97 3.82 -15.19
CA ARG A 289 -12.75 3.02 -16.41
C ARG A 289 -12.01 1.72 -16.10
N LEU A 290 -11.01 1.76 -15.23
CA LEU A 290 -10.29 0.57 -14.78
C LEU A 290 -11.23 -0.37 -14.00
N LEU A 291 -12.07 0.16 -13.11
CA LEU A 291 -13.11 -0.62 -12.41
C LEU A 291 -14.08 -1.30 -13.37
N ALA A 292 -14.38 -0.68 -14.51
CA ALA A 292 -15.22 -1.25 -15.57
C ALA A 292 -14.49 -2.26 -16.48
N GLY A 293 -13.24 -2.63 -16.16
CA GLY A 293 -12.44 -3.57 -16.94
C GLY A 293 -11.96 -3.03 -18.29
N ARG A 294 -12.00 -1.70 -18.48
CA ARG A 294 -11.50 -1.07 -19.71
C ARG A 294 -10.04 -0.68 -19.49
N PRO A 295 -9.10 -1.20 -20.31
CA PRO A 295 -7.69 -0.88 -20.14
C PRO A 295 -7.46 0.64 -20.26
N ALA A 296 -6.46 1.14 -19.53
CA ALA A 296 -5.99 2.50 -19.70
C ALA A 296 -5.62 2.73 -21.19
N ARG A 297 -6.00 3.88 -21.75
CA ARG A 297 -5.56 4.25 -23.11
C ARG A 297 -4.03 4.22 -23.12
N ARG A 298 -3.44 3.30 -23.90
CA ARG A 298 -2.01 3.34 -24.21
C ARG A 298 -1.69 4.73 -24.78
N PRO A 299 -0.65 5.43 -24.30
CA PRO A 299 -0.20 6.63 -24.99
C PRO A 299 0.11 6.25 -26.43
N ALA A 300 -0.33 7.09 -27.38
CA ALA A 300 0.04 6.91 -28.77
C ALA A 300 1.57 6.79 -28.84
N ARG A 301 2.08 5.76 -29.51
CA ARG A 301 3.49 5.74 -29.92
C ARG A 301 3.74 7.08 -30.60
N ALA A 302 4.70 7.85 -30.10
CA ALA A 302 5.22 8.98 -30.85
C ALA A 302 5.81 8.39 -32.13
N THR A 303 5.02 8.41 -33.20
CA THR A 303 5.51 8.28 -34.57
C THR A 303 6.08 9.63 -34.96
N GLY A 304 7.39 9.69 -35.13
CA GLY A 304 8.13 10.89 -35.53
C GLY A 304 9.54 10.85 -35.00
#